data_AF-A0A954CQV6-F1
#
_entry.id   AF-A0A954CQV6-F1
#
_cell.length_a   1.000
_cell.length_b   1.000
_cell.length_c   1.000
_cell.angle_alpha   90.00
_cell.angle_beta   90.00
_cell.angle_gamma   90.00
#
_symmetry.space_group_name_H-M   'P 1'
#
loop_
_entity.id
_entity.type
_entity.pdbx_description
1 polymer ?
#
loop_
_entity_poly.entity_id
_entity_poly.type
_entity_poly.pdbx_seq_one_letter_code
_entity_poly.pdbx_strand_id
1 'polypeptide(L)'
;MFDAKTNYITAGMALVFLLLIGRFAFMQVVNHEYYNDLAQEMRTSITLLEPQRADIILKDGTVVAHTESVWDIYLDYNEFANPRTMLQRAHASPGRYDNAEVEEFLTERLLPIQEAKLDGPSSRRRWFLYWRLRQDPVARHDLDVCAQRLCLITGMTRGELDLKLGQLETEVNALDAGLGDPLTAEAREVSVAWLRAQPSLDDTEYWERIRRFPKSLHFAPVLKARLDWMQTEATYLEALLESADEDPKALRDLCYQAMQTCRDNADALHLDVDPGDFTLSQAQDILIEEHAAWLRLAETCEEVVRGNQNAVQARLDALGDGGKLIQQTTDRLDKLQKHTIERYLNDWQERWQKYEFDESPLLLVRDAPRNVVELLKVNADLLPGVVCKRRASRRYTHSRELAHVIGGVGLPDPARLEQV
;
A
#
# COMPACT_ATOMS: atom_id res chain seq x y z
N MET A 1 41.15 -45.41 55.06
CA MET A 1 41.06 -45.67 53.60
C MET A 1 40.07 -44.75 52.87
N PHE A 2 39.20 -44.01 53.57
CA PHE A 2 38.27 -43.04 52.97
C PHE A 2 38.86 -41.61 52.80
N ASP A 3 39.94 -41.26 53.52
CA ASP A 3 40.49 -39.89 53.47
C ASP A 3 41.20 -39.56 52.15
N ALA A 4 41.91 -40.51 51.55
CA ALA A 4 42.65 -40.27 50.32
C ALA A 4 41.72 -39.93 49.14
N LYS A 5 40.61 -40.67 48.99
CA LYS A 5 39.62 -40.43 47.91
C LYS A 5 38.90 -39.09 48.07
N THR A 6 38.55 -38.73 49.30
CA THR A 6 37.92 -37.43 49.60
C THR A 6 38.89 -36.29 49.29
N ASN A 7 40.17 -36.43 49.63
CA ASN A 7 41.19 -35.42 49.32
C ASN A 7 41.40 -35.22 47.81
N TYR A 8 41.33 -36.28 46.99
CA TYR A 8 41.42 -36.14 45.53
C TYR A 8 40.21 -35.40 44.94
N ILE A 9 39.00 -35.65 45.45
CA ILE A 9 37.80 -34.94 44.99
C ILE A 9 37.85 -33.48 45.40
N THR A 10 38.23 -33.18 46.64
CA THR A 10 38.39 -31.80 47.12
C THR A 10 39.47 -31.05 46.35
N ALA A 11 40.61 -31.69 46.05
CA ALA A 11 41.67 -31.11 45.23
C ALA A 11 41.22 -30.87 43.78
N GLY A 12 40.49 -31.82 43.19
CA GLY A 12 39.92 -31.67 41.85
C GLY A 12 38.91 -30.52 41.78
N MET A 13 38.04 -30.40 42.78
CA MET A 13 37.06 -29.32 42.84
C MET A 13 37.75 -27.96 43.06
N ALA A 14 38.75 -27.90 43.93
CA ALA A 14 39.56 -26.70 44.14
C ALA A 14 40.27 -26.26 42.85
N LEU A 15 40.81 -27.20 42.07
CA LEU A 15 41.44 -26.91 40.77
C LEU A 15 40.43 -26.30 39.78
N VAL A 16 39.23 -26.88 39.68
CA VAL A 16 38.17 -26.37 38.80
C VAL A 16 37.75 -24.96 39.22
N PHE A 17 37.57 -24.72 40.53
CA PHE A 17 37.26 -23.39 41.04
C PHE A 17 38.38 -22.39 40.73
N LEU A 18 39.64 -22.80 40.86
CA LEU A 18 40.78 -21.94 40.54
C LEU A 18 40.82 -21.61 39.04
N LEU A 19 40.49 -22.56 38.18
CA LEU A 19 40.34 -22.35 36.73
C LEU A 19 39.21 -21.38 36.39
N LEU A 20 38.06 -21.52 37.06
CA LEU A 20 36.92 -20.62 36.89
C LEU A 20 37.22 -19.20 37.39
N ILE A 21 37.90 -19.07 38.54
CA ILE A 21 38.36 -17.78 39.07
C ILE A 21 39.37 -17.14 38.11
N GLY A 22 40.31 -17.92 37.57
CA GLY A 22 41.25 -17.44 36.55
C GLY A 22 40.53 -16.96 35.28
N ARG A 23 39.54 -17.70 34.80
CA ARG A 23 38.70 -17.31 33.65
C ARG A 23 37.90 -16.03 33.96
N PHE A 24 37.37 -15.91 35.16
CA PHE A 24 36.64 -14.73 35.62
C PHE A 24 37.57 -13.51 35.69
N ALA A 25 38.74 -13.64 36.29
CA ALA A 25 39.75 -12.58 36.35
C ALA A 25 40.22 -12.17 34.94
N PHE A 26 40.38 -13.12 34.02
CA PHE A 26 40.69 -12.83 32.62
C PHE A 26 39.59 -11.97 31.97
N MET A 27 38.31 -12.33 32.15
CA MET A 27 37.21 -11.53 31.60
C MET A 27 37.09 -10.15 32.25
N GLN A 28 37.31 -10.06 33.57
CA GLN A 28 37.10 -8.82 34.33
C GLN A 28 38.28 -7.85 34.30
N VAL A 29 39.52 -8.34 34.15
CA VAL A 29 40.74 -7.52 34.22
C VAL A 29 41.39 -7.35 32.84
N VAL A 30 41.53 -8.43 32.06
CA VAL A 30 42.20 -8.37 30.75
C VAL A 30 41.25 -7.85 29.68
N ASN A 31 40.00 -8.33 29.66
CA ASN A 31 39.00 -7.91 28.69
C ASN A 31 38.07 -6.81 29.24
N HIS A 32 38.46 -6.13 30.33
CA HIS A 32 37.65 -5.10 30.96
C HIS A 32 37.22 -4.01 29.98
N GLU A 33 38.18 -3.48 29.22
CA GLU A 33 37.96 -2.40 28.26
C GLU A 33 37.01 -2.84 27.14
N TYR A 34 37.24 -4.02 26.55
CA TYR A 34 36.38 -4.59 25.52
C TYR A 34 34.92 -4.77 25.95
N TYR A 35 34.68 -5.28 27.17
CA TYR A 35 33.33 -5.48 27.67
C TYR A 35 32.68 -4.18 28.20
N ASN A 36 33.47 -3.22 28.68
CA ASN A 36 32.95 -1.89 29.01
C ASN A 36 32.51 -1.17 27.73
N ASP A 37 33.30 -1.19 26.67
CA ASP A 37 32.95 -0.55 25.40
C ASP A 37 31.67 -1.15 24.82
N LEU A 38 31.54 -2.49 24.81
CA LEU A 38 30.33 -3.17 24.36
C LEU A 38 29.10 -2.84 25.24
N ALA A 39 29.27 -2.75 26.56
CA ALA A 39 28.19 -2.36 27.47
C ALA A 39 27.82 -0.87 27.35
N GLN A 40 28.78 -0.02 26.97
CA GLN A 40 28.61 1.41 26.77
C GLN A 40 27.92 1.67 25.43
N GLU A 41 28.30 0.97 24.35
CA GLU A 41 27.59 0.95 23.07
C GLU A 41 26.14 0.48 23.22
N MET A 42 25.88 -0.56 24.03
CA MET A 42 24.51 -0.98 24.34
C MET A 42 23.72 0.03 25.20
N ARG A 43 24.41 0.91 25.96
CA ARG A 43 23.76 1.95 26.79
C ARG A 43 23.50 3.25 26.04
N THR A 44 24.31 3.59 25.05
CA THR A 44 24.20 4.86 24.32
C THR A 44 23.55 4.65 22.96
N SER A 45 22.21 4.66 22.93
CA SER A 45 21.49 4.90 21.67
C SER A 45 21.67 6.38 21.30
N ILE A 46 22.51 6.66 20.30
CA ILE A 46 22.58 7.98 19.69
C ILE A 46 21.40 8.08 18.72
N THR A 47 20.28 8.57 19.23
CA THR A 47 19.14 8.90 18.36
C THR A 47 19.36 10.29 17.79
N LEU A 48 19.49 10.38 16.46
CA LEU A 48 19.54 11.68 15.78
C LEU A 48 18.19 12.36 15.97
N LEU A 49 18.17 13.49 16.69
CA LEU A 49 16.98 14.34 16.71
C LEU A 49 16.92 15.06 15.38
N GLU A 50 15.88 14.79 14.59
CA GLU A 50 15.66 15.51 13.34
C GLU A 50 15.61 17.03 13.63
N PRO A 51 16.44 17.84 12.97
CA PRO A 51 16.43 19.28 13.19
C PRO A 51 15.10 19.85 12.72
N GLN A 52 14.39 20.55 13.60
CA GLN A 52 13.16 21.25 13.24
C GLN A 52 13.50 22.38 12.26
N ARG A 53 12.89 22.38 11.07
CA ARG A 53 13.08 23.46 10.08
C ARG A 53 12.48 24.76 10.61
N ALA A 54 13.22 25.86 10.48
CA ALA A 54 12.76 27.19 10.88
C ALA A 54 11.48 27.62 10.15
N ASP A 55 10.65 28.42 10.78
CA ASP A 55 9.39 28.92 10.21
C ASP A 55 9.64 29.92 9.09
N ILE A 56 8.77 29.88 8.07
CA ILE A 56 8.76 30.89 7.01
C ILE A 56 7.69 31.89 7.41
N ILE A 57 8.12 33.12 7.67
CA ILE A 57 7.27 34.20 8.17
C ILE A 57 7.36 35.37 7.18
N LEU A 58 6.22 35.95 6.83
CA LEU A 58 6.14 37.17 6.01
C LEU A 58 6.55 38.41 6.82
N LYS A 59 6.79 39.53 6.14
CA LYS A 59 7.21 40.79 6.77
C LYS A 59 6.22 41.34 7.80
N ASP A 60 4.95 40.98 7.67
CA ASP A 60 3.86 41.35 8.58
C ASP A 60 3.76 40.42 9.81
N GLY A 61 4.59 39.38 9.90
CA GLY A 61 4.54 38.38 10.97
C GLY A 61 3.67 37.16 10.66
N THR A 62 3.05 37.07 9.48
CA THR A 62 2.18 35.94 9.11
C THR A 62 3.01 34.68 8.83
N VAL A 63 2.70 33.57 9.50
CA VAL A 63 3.38 32.28 9.31
C VAL A 63 2.86 31.58 8.05
N VAL A 64 3.73 31.46 7.04
CA VAL A 64 3.43 30.82 5.76
C VAL A 64 3.69 29.32 5.81
N ALA A 65 4.74 28.92 6.52
CA ALA A 65 5.07 27.52 6.69
C ALA A 65 5.67 27.27 8.06
N HIS A 66 5.19 26.23 8.74
CA HIS A 66 5.68 25.77 10.04
C HIS A 66 5.84 24.25 10.03
N THR A 67 6.77 23.74 10.84
CA THR A 67 6.97 22.29 10.98
C THR A 67 6.16 21.76 12.14
N GLU A 68 5.17 20.93 11.84
CA GLU A 68 4.34 20.25 12.82
C GLU A 68 4.73 18.76 12.95
N SER A 69 4.44 18.19 14.11
CA SER A 69 4.61 16.76 14.34
C SER A 69 3.39 16.01 13.85
N VAL A 70 3.60 15.15 12.86
CA VAL A 70 2.59 14.26 12.31
C VAL A 70 2.95 12.81 12.64
N TRP A 71 2.02 11.90 12.43
CA TRP A 71 2.23 10.48 12.61
C TRP A 71 1.98 9.74 11.31
N ASP A 72 2.90 8.88 10.95
CA ASP A 72 2.70 7.93 9.87
C ASP A 72 2.42 6.56 10.52
N ILE A 73 1.37 5.89 10.06
CA ILE A 73 0.94 4.57 10.54
C ILE A 73 1.42 3.54 9.55
N TYR A 74 2.15 2.56 10.07
CA TYR A 74 2.72 1.46 9.33
C TYR A 74 2.16 0.13 9.81
N LEU A 75 2.26 -0.87 8.95
CA LEU A 75 1.86 -2.25 9.18
C LEU A 75 3.05 -3.15 8.89
N ASP A 76 3.61 -3.74 9.93
CA ASP A 76 4.51 -4.86 9.77
C ASP A 76 3.68 -6.09 9.44
N TYR A 77 3.69 -6.52 8.18
CA TYR A 77 2.94 -7.70 7.75
C TYR A 77 3.46 -9.00 8.38
N ASN A 78 4.69 -9.03 8.89
CA ASN A 78 5.20 -10.21 9.58
C ASN A 78 4.51 -10.41 10.93
N GLU A 79 4.31 -9.31 11.65
CA GLU A 79 3.62 -9.29 12.94
C GLU A 79 2.09 -9.21 12.78
N PHE A 80 1.61 -8.57 11.72
CA PHE A 80 0.20 -8.59 11.36
C PHE A 80 -0.22 -10.02 10.96
N ALA A 81 -1.29 -10.53 11.57
CA ALA A 81 -1.69 -11.93 11.47
C ALA A 81 -0.62 -12.93 11.96
N ASN A 82 0.21 -12.55 12.94
CA ASN A 82 1.13 -13.47 13.59
C ASN A 82 0.33 -14.57 14.35
N PRO A 83 0.49 -15.85 13.97
CA PRO A 83 -0.18 -16.97 14.64
C PRO A 83 0.09 -17.04 16.15
N ARG A 84 1.25 -16.58 16.62
CA ARG A 84 1.65 -16.69 18.03
C ARG A 84 0.82 -15.80 18.96
N THR A 85 0.39 -14.64 18.46
CA THR A 85 -0.40 -13.68 19.24
C THR A 85 -1.91 -13.91 19.09
N MET A 86 -2.31 -14.89 18.27
CA MET A 86 -3.70 -15.23 17.98
C MET A 86 -4.47 -15.68 19.22
N LEU A 87 -3.86 -16.51 20.07
CA LEU A 87 -4.52 -17.00 21.29
C LEU A 87 -4.94 -15.85 22.22
N GLN A 88 -4.08 -14.85 22.36
CA GLN A 88 -4.37 -13.67 23.18
C GLN A 88 -5.55 -12.88 22.62
N ARG A 89 -5.64 -12.73 21.29
CA ARG A 89 -6.78 -12.08 20.62
C ARG A 89 -8.07 -12.87 20.74
N ALA A 90 -8.00 -14.20 20.60
CA ALA A 90 -9.12 -15.10 20.75
C ALA A 90 -9.73 -15.00 22.16
N HIS A 91 -8.88 -15.02 23.20
CA HIS A 91 -9.31 -14.80 24.59
C HIS A 91 -9.88 -13.40 24.84
N ALA A 92 -9.30 -12.36 24.24
CA ALA A 92 -9.80 -10.99 24.37
C ALA A 92 -11.14 -10.78 23.63
N SER A 93 -11.51 -11.67 22.70
CA SER A 93 -12.67 -11.51 21.82
C SER A 93 -13.41 -12.84 21.56
N PRO A 94 -13.92 -13.52 22.61
CA PRO A 94 -14.43 -14.89 22.50
C PRO A 94 -15.66 -15.05 21.61
N GLY A 95 -16.40 -13.96 21.31
CA GLY A 95 -17.51 -13.98 20.36
C GLY A 95 -17.09 -13.90 18.89
N ARG A 96 -15.80 -13.67 18.60
CA ARG A 96 -15.26 -13.56 17.24
C ARG A 96 -14.38 -14.74 16.83
N TYR A 97 -14.02 -15.63 17.75
CA TYR A 97 -13.14 -16.77 17.49
C TYR A 97 -13.77 -18.04 18.06
N ASP A 98 -13.59 -19.17 17.37
CA ASP A 98 -13.76 -20.47 17.99
C ASP A 98 -12.45 -20.84 18.69
N ASN A 99 -12.45 -20.77 20.02
CA ASN A 99 -11.25 -21.04 20.80
C ASN A 99 -10.74 -22.47 20.63
N ALA A 100 -11.63 -23.45 20.38
CA ALA A 100 -11.22 -24.84 20.17
C ALA A 100 -10.47 -24.99 18.85
N GLU A 101 -10.97 -24.36 17.79
CA GLU A 101 -10.34 -24.36 16.46
C GLU A 101 -8.98 -23.62 16.48
N VAL A 102 -8.89 -22.53 17.24
CA VAL A 102 -7.64 -21.79 17.46
C VAL A 102 -6.62 -22.64 18.22
N GLU A 103 -7.02 -23.32 19.30
CA GLU A 103 -6.13 -24.22 20.05
C GLU A 103 -5.62 -25.38 19.18
N GLU A 104 -6.49 -25.97 18.36
CA GLU A 104 -6.12 -27.01 17.40
C GLU A 104 -5.12 -26.48 16.36
N PHE A 105 -5.37 -25.30 15.78
CA PHE A 105 -4.45 -24.65 14.85
C PHE A 105 -3.06 -24.43 15.46
N LEU A 106 -3.01 -23.93 16.70
CA LEU A 106 -1.74 -23.67 17.38
C LEU A 106 -0.97 -24.97 17.68
N THR A 107 -1.67 -26.01 18.10
CA THR A 107 -1.04 -27.26 18.55
C THR A 107 -0.67 -28.17 17.38
N GLU A 108 -1.57 -28.35 16.42
CA GLU A 108 -1.40 -29.33 15.35
C GLU A 108 -0.74 -28.77 14.09
N ARG A 109 -0.87 -27.46 13.83
CA ARG A 109 -0.38 -26.83 12.58
C ARG A 109 0.81 -25.91 12.83
N LEU A 110 0.75 -25.03 13.85
CA LEU A 110 1.82 -24.08 14.14
C LEU A 110 3.03 -24.71 14.87
N LEU A 111 2.78 -25.48 15.93
CA LEU A 111 3.83 -26.06 16.77
C LEU A 111 4.83 -26.93 15.97
N PRO A 112 4.42 -27.78 15.01
CA PRO A 112 5.36 -28.55 14.20
C PRO A 112 6.34 -27.67 13.42
N ILE A 113 5.91 -26.50 12.92
CA ILE A 113 6.78 -25.57 12.17
C ILE A 113 7.75 -24.83 13.11
N GLN A 114 7.33 -24.57 14.35
CA GLN A 114 8.19 -23.98 15.37
C GLN A 114 9.30 -24.94 15.81
N GLU A 115 8.94 -26.20 16.06
CA GLU A 115 9.85 -27.23 16.57
C GLU A 115 10.64 -27.93 15.47
N ALA A 116 10.24 -27.79 14.20
CA ALA A 116 10.95 -28.37 13.07
C ALA A 116 12.42 -27.94 13.04
N LYS A 117 13.31 -28.94 12.97
CA LYS A 117 14.73 -28.75 12.72
C LYS A 117 14.94 -28.58 11.22
N LEU A 118 15.15 -27.34 10.79
CA LEU A 118 15.30 -26.97 9.39
C LEU A 118 16.76 -26.86 9.00
N ASP A 119 17.10 -27.36 7.82
CA ASP A 119 18.41 -27.15 7.21
C ASP A 119 18.62 -25.67 6.86
N GLY A 120 19.87 -25.23 6.81
CA GLY A 120 20.21 -23.86 6.45
C GLY A 120 19.66 -23.47 5.06
N PRO A 121 19.13 -22.24 4.86
CA PRO A 121 18.93 -21.15 5.81
C PRO A 121 17.60 -21.31 6.61
N SER A 122 17.70 -21.75 7.87
CA SER A 122 16.55 -22.14 8.69
C SER A 122 15.53 -21.02 8.93
N SER A 123 15.98 -19.79 9.20
CA SER A 123 15.08 -18.64 9.42
C SER A 123 14.24 -18.30 8.19
N ARG A 124 14.84 -18.35 6.98
CA ARG A 124 14.16 -18.02 5.72
C ARG A 124 13.18 -19.12 5.31
N ARG A 125 13.56 -20.39 5.48
CA ARG A 125 12.64 -21.52 5.28
C ARG A 125 11.43 -21.39 6.20
N ARG A 126 11.68 -21.11 7.48
CA ARG A 126 10.60 -20.94 8.46
C ARG A 126 9.69 -19.76 8.12
N TRP A 127 10.23 -18.69 7.56
CA TRP A 127 9.43 -17.57 7.09
C TRP A 127 8.41 -17.99 6.02
N PHE A 128 8.82 -18.74 4.98
CA PHE A 128 7.89 -19.27 3.97
C PHE A 128 6.87 -20.25 4.55
N LEU A 129 7.25 -21.06 5.54
CA LEU A 129 6.31 -21.94 6.24
C LEU A 129 5.25 -21.16 7.01
N TYR A 130 5.63 -20.09 7.72
CA TYR A 130 4.67 -19.19 8.36
C TYR A 130 3.82 -18.45 7.33
N TRP A 131 4.40 -18.07 6.18
CA TRP A 131 3.65 -17.45 5.09
C TRP A 131 2.53 -18.36 4.60
N ARG A 132 2.80 -19.65 4.39
CA ARG A 132 1.78 -20.64 4.02
C ARG A 132 0.72 -20.83 5.09
N LEU A 133 1.11 -20.84 6.37
CA LEU A 133 0.15 -20.91 7.48
C LEU A 133 -0.85 -19.76 7.48
N ARG A 134 -0.50 -18.58 6.94
CA ARG A 134 -1.46 -17.46 6.81
C ARG A 134 -2.63 -17.77 5.88
N GLN A 135 -2.51 -18.76 5.00
CA GLN A 135 -3.58 -19.20 4.12
C GLN A 135 -4.57 -20.17 4.81
N ASP A 136 -4.25 -20.61 6.02
CA ASP A 136 -5.14 -21.43 6.83
C ASP A 136 -6.44 -20.66 7.16
N PRO A 137 -7.63 -21.30 7.15
CA PRO A 137 -8.89 -20.64 7.47
C PRO A 137 -8.88 -19.87 8.80
N VAL A 138 -8.26 -20.42 9.84
CA VAL A 138 -8.19 -19.80 11.18
C VAL A 138 -7.31 -18.54 11.14
N ALA A 139 -6.18 -18.62 10.45
CA ALA A 139 -5.27 -17.49 10.28
C ALA A 139 -5.87 -16.39 9.39
N ARG A 140 -6.57 -16.75 8.31
CA ARG A 140 -7.29 -15.79 7.46
C ARG A 140 -8.41 -15.09 8.23
N HIS A 141 -9.17 -15.83 9.02
CA HIS A 141 -10.22 -15.24 9.85
C HIS A 141 -9.64 -14.26 10.88
N ASP A 142 -8.53 -14.60 11.52
CA ASP A 142 -7.83 -13.69 12.42
C ASP A 142 -7.30 -12.43 11.71
N LEU A 143 -6.75 -12.58 10.51
CA LEU A 143 -6.33 -11.46 9.66
C LEU A 143 -7.51 -10.55 9.34
N ASP A 144 -8.66 -11.11 8.98
CA ASP A 144 -9.87 -10.36 8.69
C ASP A 144 -10.39 -9.61 9.91
N VAL A 145 -10.39 -10.22 11.10
CA VAL A 145 -10.77 -9.57 12.35
C VAL A 145 -9.83 -8.40 12.68
N CYS A 146 -8.52 -8.59 12.53
CA CYS A 146 -7.52 -7.55 12.77
C CYS A 146 -7.68 -6.40 11.76
N ALA A 147 -7.88 -6.72 10.49
CA ALA A 147 -8.00 -5.75 9.43
C ALA A 147 -9.31 -4.94 9.52
N GLN A 148 -10.44 -5.57 9.87
CA GLN A 148 -11.69 -4.86 10.18
C GLN A 148 -11.51 -3.86 11.32
N ARG A 149 -10.80 -4.24 12.40
CA ARG A 149 -10.50 -3.34 13.52
C ARG A 149 -9.60 -2.20 13.10
N LEU A 150 -8.58 -2.49 12.31
CA LEU A 150 -7.67 -1.48 11.77
C LEU A 150 -8.45 -0.45 10.95
N CYS A 151 -9.30 -0.87 10.01
CA CYS A 151 -10.17 0.00 9.23
C CYS A 151 -11.10 0.86 10.10
N LEU A 152 -11.70 0.28 11.15
CA LEU A 152 -12.56 1.04 12.08
C LEU A 152 -11.80 2.15 12.81
N ILE A 153 -10.55 1.91 13.19
CA ILE A 153 -9.75 2.89 13.93
C ILE A 153 -9.15 3.95 12.99
N THR A 154 -8.64 3.54 11.82
CA THR A 154 -7.97 4.44 10.88
C THR A 154 -8.92 5.21 9.98
N GLY A 155 -10.17 4.75 9.85
CA GLY A 155 -11.13 5.27 8.87
C GLY A 155 -10.84 4.83 7.43
N MET A 156 -9.82 3.99 7.21
CA MET A 156 -9.52 3.43 5.89
C MET A 156 -10.65 2.49 5.45
N THR A 157 -10.98 2.54 4.16
CA THR A 157 -11.94 1.57 3.61
C THR A 157 -11.32 0.18 3.57
N ARG A 158 -12.16 -0.85 3.73
CA ARG A 158 -11.72 -2.25 3.62
C ARG A 158 -11.10 -2.55 2.25
N GLY A 159 -11.68 -2.00 1.19
CA GLY A 159 -11.16 -2.17 -0.18
C GLY A 159 -9.75 -1.60 -0.38
N GLU A 160 -9.43 -0.45 0.23
CA GLU A 160 -8.07 0.11 0.14
C GLU A 160 -7.03 -0.73 0.89
N LEU A 161 -7.39 -1.26 2.05
CA LEU A 161 -6.51 -2.14 2.82
C LEU A 161 -6.30 -3.46 2.06
N ASP A 162 -7.37 -4.07 1.58
CA ASP A 162 -7.31 -5.34 0.85
C ASP A 162 -6.55 -5.22 -0.46
N LEU A 163 -6.61 -4.08 -1.14
CA LEU A 163 -5.81 -3.84 -2.33
C LEU A 163 -4.31 -3.79 -2.01
N LYS A 164 -3.92 -3.12 -0.92
CA LYS A 164 -2.52 -3.08 -0.47
C LYS A 164 -2.02 -4.47 -0.05
N LEU A 165 -2.83 -5.20 0.72
CA LEU A 165 -2.47 -6.54 1.18
C LEU A 165 -2.45 -7.56 0.03
N GLY A 166 -3.43 -7.50 -0.87
CA GLY A 166 -3.55 -8.41 -2.00
C GLY A 166 -2.40 -8.28 -3.02
N GLN A 167 -1.86 -7.08 -3.21
CA GLN A 167 -0.68 -6.88 -4.07
C GLN A 167 0.57 -7.51 -3.45
N LEU A 168 0.81 -7.29 -2.16
CA LEU A 168 1.87 -7.98 -1.41
C LEU A 168 1.72 -9.50 -1.49
N GLU A 169 0.51 -9.99 -1.24
CA GLU A 169 0.21 -11.42 -1.27
C GLU A 169 0.45 -12.02 -2.64
N THR A 170 0.06 -11.33 -3.71
CA THR A 170 0.27 -11.79 -5.08
C THR A 170 1.76 -11.96 -5.40
N GLU A 171 2.58 -10.98 -5.03
CA GLU A 171 4.03 -11.02 -5.27
C GLU A 171 4.71 -12.14 -4.47
N VAL A 172 4.43 -12.23 -3.16
CA VAL A 172 5.05 -13.25 -2.31
C VAL A 172 4.54 -14.65 -2.66
N ASN A 173 3.26 -14.82 -2.96
CA ASN A 173 2.71 -16.11 -3.39
C ASN A 173 3.31 -16.58 -4.71
N ALA A 174 3.62 -15.67 -5.64
CA ALA A 174 4.31 -16.03 -6.88
C ALA A 174 5.75 -16.54 -6.61
N LEU A 175 6.46 -15.92 -5.65
CA LEU A 175 7.78 -16.37 -5.22
C LEU A 175 7.74 -17.71 -4.48
N ASP A 176 6.76 -17.90 -3.58
CA ASP A 176 6.56 -19.15 -2.85
C ASP A 176 6.15 -20.30 -3.79
N ALA A 177 5.31 -20.04 -4.78
CA ALA A 177 4.93 -21.02 -5.80
C ALA A 177 6.14 -21.45 -6.65
N GLY A 178 7.03 -20.52 -6.99
CA GLY A 178 8.27 -20.80 -7.70
C GLY A 178 9.29 -21.59 -6.88
N LEU A 179 9.21 -21.53 -5.54
CA LEU A 179 10.13 -22.22 -4.62
C LEU A 179 9.77 -23.70 -4.42
N GLY A 180 8.52 -24.11 -4.64
CA GLY A 180 8.09 -25.50 -4.43
C GLY A 180 7.89 -25.82 -2.94
N ASP A 181 8.58 -26.81 -2.37
CA ASP A 181 8.51 -27.08 -0.92
C ASP A 181 9.70 -26.41 -0.19
N PRO A 182 9.47 -25.43 0.70
CA PRO A 182 10.51 -24.77 1.49
C PRO A 182 11.35 -25.74 2.34
N LEU A 183 10.86 -26.94 2.64
CA LEU A 183 11.61 -27.95 3.38
C LEU A 183 12.66 -28.64 2.52
N THR A 184 12.38 -28.87 1.25
CA THR A 184 13.27 -29.61 0.33
C THR A 184 14.02 -28.73 -0.66
N ALA A 185 13.59 -27.48 -0.85
CA ALA A 185 14.20 -26.54 -1.80
C ALA A 185 15.68 -26.29 -1.50
N GLU A 186 16.46 -25.93 -2.53
CA GLU A 186 17.88 -25.63 -2.34
C GLU A 186 18.08 -24.37 -1.48
N ALA A 187 19.09 -24.38 -0.61
CA ALA A 187 19.41 -23.26 0.30
C ALA A 187 19.59 -21.93 -0.44
N ARG A 188 20.15 -21.98 -1.66
CA ARG A 188 20.36 -20.81 -2.52
C ARG A 188 19.03 -20.27 -3.04
N GLU A 189 18.14 -21.13 -3.51
CA GLU A 189 16.84 -20.73 -4.05
C GLU A 189 15.96 -20.09 -2.98
N VAL A 190 15.92 -20.69 -1.77
CA VAL A 190 15.22 -20.12 -0.61
C VAL A 190 15.76 -18.73 -0.28
N SER A 191 17.09 -18.56 -0.34
CA SER A 191 17.74 -17.27 -0.05
C SER A 191 17.40 -16.21 -1.10
N VAL A 192 17.40 -16.58 -2.38
CA VAL A 192 17.07 -15.67 -3.49
C VAL A 192 15.59 -15.29 -3.45
N ALA A 193 14.69 -16.25 -3.19
CA ALA A 193 13.26 -15.99 -3.07
C ALA A 193 12.97 -15.05 -1.89
N TRP A 194 13.61 -15.28 -0.73
CA TRP A 194 13.46 -14.41 0.43
C TRP A 194 13.98 -12.99 0.16
N LEU A 195 15.16 -12.85 -0.44
CA LEU A 195 15.72 -11.54 -0.83
C LEU A 195 14.85 -10.79 -1.84
N ARG A 196 14.07 -11.50 -2.66
CA ARG A 196 13.11 -10.90 -3.59
C ARG A 196 11.79 -10.52 -2.93
N ALA A 197 11.39 -11.21 -1.86
CA ALA A 197 10.19 -10.91 -1.10
C ALA A 197 10.41 -9.73 -0.13
N GLN A 198 11.64 -9.56 0.37
CA GLN A 198 12.00 -8.54 1.37
C GLN A 198 11.60 -7.10 0.96
N PRO A 199 11.86 -6.62 -0.27
CA PRO A 199 11.48 -5.26 -0.67
C PRO A 199 9.97 -5.00 -0.61
N SER A 200 9.15 -5.99 -0.94
CA SER A 200 7.69 -5.86 -0.91
C SER A 200 7.17 -5.70 0.52
N LEU A 201 7.87 -6.29 1.51
CA LEU A 201 7.54 -6.25 2.94
C LEU A 201 8.03 -4.96 3.64
N ASP A 202 9.19 -4.45 3.21
CA ASP A 202 9.96 -3.45 3.95
C ASP A 202 10.02 -2.05 3.31
N ASP A 203 9.36 -1.84 2.17
CA ASP A 203 9.47 -0.58 1.46
C ASP A 203 8.17 0.24 1.50
N THR A 204 8.08 1.09 2.53
CA THR A 204 7.07 2.15 2.68
C THR A 204 6.97 3.08 1.48
N GLU A 205 8.10 3.28 0.83
CA GLU A 205 8.22 4.16 -0.29
C GLU A 205 7.97 3.38 -1.58
N TYR A 206 8.11 2.05 -1.68
CA TYR A 206 7.68 1.23 -2.84
C TYR A 206 6.20 1.47 -3.14
N TRP A 207 5.37 1.34 -2.11
CA TRP A 207 3.93 1.55 -2.22
C TRP A 207 3.58 3.00 -2.44
N GLU A 208 4.22 3.94 -1.77
CA GLU A 208 4.09 5.38 -2.04
C GLU A 208 4.74 5.83 -3.34
N ARG A 209 5.57 5.03 -4.02
CA ARG A 209 6.19 5.33 -5.30
C ARG A 209 5.34 4.78 -6.43
N ILE A 210 4.71 3.62 -6.24
CA ILE A 210 3.51 3.22 -6.99
C ILE A 210 2.40 4.29 -6.82
N ARG A 211 2.24 4.85 -5.60
CA ARG A 211 1.24 5.89 -5.26
C ARG A 211 1.66 7.35 -5.50
N ARG A 212 2.94 7.66 -5.77
CA ARG A 212 3.46 8.99 -6.21
C ARG A 212 3.58 9.07 -7.73
N PHE A 213 3.63 7.93 -8.41
CA PHE A 213 3.49 7.83 -9.86
C PHE A 213 2.09 7.45 -10.42
N PRO A 214 0.94 7.66 -9.73
CA PRO A 214 -0.37 7.28 -10.24
C PRO A 214 -1.21 8.48 -10.66
N LYS A 215 -0.66 9.66 -10.94
CA LYS A 215 -1.49 10.61 -11.69
C LYS A 215 -1.87 9.97 -13.03
N SER A 216 -0.91 9.35 -13.73
CA SER A 216 -1.16 8.57 -14.95
C SER A 216 -2.02 7.31 -14.74
N LEU A 217 -1.84 6.58 -13.64
CA LEU A 217 -2.54 5.31 -13.36
C LEU A 217 -3.94 5.51 -12.75
N HIS A 218 -4.21 6.57 -12.00
CA HIS A 218 -5.57 6.98 -11.59
C HIS A 218 -6.42 7.37 -12.79
N PHE A 219 -5.80 8.02 -13.79
CA PHE A 219 -6.48 8.32 -15.06
C PHE A 219 -6.66 7.11 -15.96
N ALA A 220 -5.91 6.01 -15.82
CA ALA A 220 -6.06 4.88 -16.74
C ALA A 220 -7.44 4.19 -16.65
N PRO A 221 -7.99 3.90 -15.45
CA PRO A 221 -9.36 3.43 -15.27
C PRO A 221 -10.42 4.45 -15.72
N VAL A 222 -10.21 5.75 -15.46
CA VAL A 222 -11.12 6.82 -15.88
C VAL A 222 -11.10 7.00 -17.41
N LEU A 223 -9.92 6.95 -18.04
CA LEU A 223 -9.73 6.98 -19.49
C LEU A 223 -10.30 5.72 -20.14
N LYS A 224 -10.18 4.57 -19.50
CA LYS A 224 -10.81 3.34 -19.93
C LYS A 224 -12.34 3.45 -19.86
N ALA A 225 -12.89 3.91 -18.73
CA ALA A 225 -14.33 4.16 -18.59
C ALA A 225 -14.83 5.16 -19.65
N ARG A 226 -14.09 6.24 -19.90
CA ARG A 226 -14.38 7.20 -20.98
C ARG A 226 -14.37 6.52 -22.35
N LEU A 227 -13.36 5.68 -22.63
CA LEU A 227 -13.27 4.95 -23.90
C LEU A 227 -14.46 3.99 -24.09
N ASP A 228 -14.80 3.23 -23.06
CA ASP A 228 -15.92 2.29 -23.04
C ASP A 228 -17.25 3.05 -23.28
N TRP A 229 -17.42 4.22 -22.65
CA TRP A 229 -18.58 5.09 -22.87
C TRP A 229 -18.61 5.70 -24.27
N MET A 230 -17.48 6.11 -24.84
CA MET A 230 -17.42 6.65 -26.20
C MET A 230 -17.75 5.58 -27.25
N GLN A 231 -17.37 4.33 -27.02
CA GLN A 231 -17.76 3.20 -27.86
C GLN A 231 -19.26 2.91 -27.74
N THR A 232 -19.77 2.91 -26.51
CA THR A 232 -21.21 2.71 -26.24
C THR A 232 -22.06 3.83 -26.85
N GLU A 233 -21.60 5.09 -26.76
CA GLU A 233 -22.21 6.26 -27.38
C GLU A 233 -22.26 6.10 -28.91
N ALA A 234 -21.16 5.70 -29.55
CA ALA A 234 -21.12 5.48 -31.00
C ALA A 234 -22.13 4.41 -31.44
N THR A 235 -22.14 3.24 -30.78
CA THR A 235 -23.08 2.15 -31.09
C THR A 235 -24.53 2.57 -30.88
N TYR A 236 -24.82 3.38 -29.85
CA TYR A 236 -26.16 3.87 -29.58
C TYR A 236 -26.65 4.87 -30.65
N LEU A 237 -25.77 5.79 -31.08
CA LEU A 237 -26.09 6.75 -32.13
C LEU A 237 -26.26 6.08 -33.50
N GLU A 238 -25.48 5.05 -33.82
CA GLU A 238 -25.68 4.19 -35.00
C GLU A 238 -27.06 3.53 -34.97
N ALA A 239 -27.42 2.90 -33.85
CA ALA A 239 -28.71 2.25 -33.69
C ALA A 239 -29.90 3.23 -33.84
N LEU A 240 -29.75 4.48 -33.38
CA LEU A 240 -30.75 5.54 -33.56
C LEU A 240 -30.94 5.91 -35.03
N LEU A 241 -29.85 6.04 -35.79
CA LEU A 241 -29.91 6.34 -37.23
C LEU A 241 -30.51 5.19 -38.02
N GLU A 242 -30.10 3.95 -37.72
CA GLU A 242 -30.67 2.75 -38.36
C GLU A 242 -32.17 2.60 -38.06
N SER A 243 -32.58 2.86 -36.82
CA SER A 243 -33.99 2.75 -36.41
C SER A 243 -34.88 3.86 -37.01
N ALA A 244 -34.28 4.99 -37.39
CA ALA A 244 -35.00 6.10 -38.01
C ALA A 244 -35.25 5.87 -39.51
N ASP A 245 -34.52 4.97 -40.17
CA ASP A 245 -34.70 4.60 -41.60
C ASP A 245 -34.82 5.83 -42.53
N GLU A 246 -33.93 6.80 -42.35
CA GLU A 246 -33.90 8.11 -43.05
C GLU A 246 -35.16 9.00 -42.85
N ASP A 247 -36.14 8.62 -42.02
CA ASP A 247 -37.30 9.45 -41.69
C ASP A 247 -36.92 10.51 -40.63
N PRO A 248 -36.91 11.80 -41.00
CA PRO A 248 -36.49 12.86 -40.08
C PRO A 248 -37.48 13.07 -38.92
N LYS A 249 -38.74 12.65 -39.07
CA LYS A 249 -39.74 12.72 -38.01
C LYS A 249 -39.55 11.58 -37.01
N ALA A 250 -39.34 10.36 -37.49
CA ALA A 250 -39.00 9.21 -36.65
C ALA A 250 -37.72 9.46 -35.83
N LEU A 251 -36.68 10.00 -36.47
CA LEU A 251 -35.43 10.37 -35.79
C LEU A 251 -35.68 11.37 -34.64
N ARG A 252 -36.52 12.38 -34.89
CA ARG A 252 -36.85 13.40 -33.89
C ARG A 252 -37.59 12.81 -32.68
N ASP A 253 -38.53 11.91 -32.92
CA ASP A 253 -39.32 11.26 -31.86
C ASP A 253 -38.44 10.30 -31.03
N LEU A 254 -37.55 9.55 -31.69
CA LEU A 254 -36.56 8.69 -31.02
C LEU A 254 -35.55 9.51 -30.20
N CYS A 255 -35.00 10.60 -30.76
CA CYS A 255 -34.11 11.50 -30.04
C CYS A 255 -34.80 12.16 -28.84
N TYR A 256 -36.10 12.48 -28.92
CA TYR A 256 -36.84 13.01 -27.78
C TYR A 256 -36.93 12.01 -26.62
N GLN A 257 -37.21 10.73 -26.92
CA GLN A 257 -37.25 9.65 -25.92
C GLN A 257 -35.88 9.36 -25.33
N ALA A 258 -34.84 9.31 -26.18
CA ALA A 258 -33.47 9.11 -25.76
C ALA A 258 -32.99 10.25 -24.85
N MET A 259 -33.27 11.50 -25.22
CA MET A 259 -32.92 12.69 -24.42
C MET A 259 -33.52 12.62 -23.00
N GLN A 260 -34.80 12.25 -22.87
CA GLN A 260 -35.43 12.10 -21.55
C GLN A 260 -34.76 10.99 -20.74
N THR A 261 -34.60 9.82 -21.35
CA THR A 261 -33.99 8.65 -20.69
C THR A 261 -32.56 8.93 -20.22
N CYS A 262 -31.75 9.61 -21.04
CA CYS A 262 -30.39 9.96 -20.68
C CYS A 262 -30.32 10.98 -19.54
N ARG A 263 -31.23 11.95 -19.50
CA ARG A 263 -31.31 12.90 -18.38
C ARG A 263 -31.78 12.22 -17.09
N ASP A 264 -32.78 11.36 -17.17
CA ASP A 264 -33.25 10.60 -16.02
C ASP A 264 -32.15 9.68 -15.46
N ASN A 265 -31.37 9.03 -16.33
CA ASN A 265 -30.21 8.22 -15.93
C ASN A 265 -29.08 9.07 -15.33
N ALA A 266 -28.83 10.27 -15.85
CA ALA A 266 -27.88 11.21 -15.27
C ALA A 266 -28.32 11.67 -13.88
N ASP A 267 -29.58 12.07 -13.71
CA ASP A 267 -30.14 12.53 -12.44
C ASP A 267 -30.22 11.41 -11.39
N ALA A 268 -30.37 10.15 -11.83
CA ALA A 268 -30.36 8.98 -10.96
C ALA A 268 -28.96 8.64 -10.40
N LEU A 269 -27.89 9.15 -11.01
CA LEU A 269 -26.55 9.03 -10.45
C LEU A 269 -26.45 9.98 -9.25
N HIS A 270 -26.62 9.42 -8.05
CA HIS A 270 -26.43 10.14 -6.79
C HIS A 270 -24.94 10.50 -6.60
N LEU A 271 -24.53 11.60 -7.24
CA LEU A 271 -23.23 12.21 -7.03
C LEU A 271 -23.24 12.93 -5.69
N ASP A 272 -22.91 12.20 -4.62
CA ASP A 272 -22.64 12.77 -3.29
C ASP A 272 -21.27 13.47 -3.32
N VAL A 273 -21.22 14.60 -4.04
CA VAL A 273 -20.00 15.35 -4.32
C VAL A 273 -20.20 16.77 -3.84
N ASP A 274 -19.62 17.08 -2.68
CA ASP A 274 -19.43 18.47 -2.27
C ASP A 274 -18.29 19.04 -3.15
N PRO A 275 -18.48 20.14 -3.93
CA PRO A 275 -17.50 20.68 -4.88
C PRO A 275 -16.16 21.14 -4.28
N GLY A 276 -15.86 20.82 -3.02
CA GLY A 276 -14.64 21.18 -2.29
C GLY A 276 -13.84 20.01 -1.73
N ASP A 277 -14.28 18.76 -1.88
CA ASP A 277 -13.63 17.62 -1.23
C ASP A 277 -12.51 17.01 -2.10
N PHE A 278 -11.26 17.09 -1.61
CA PHE A 278 -10.05 16.66 -2.33
C PHE A 278 -9.81 15.13 -2.26
N THR A 279 -10.74 14.37 -1.72
CA THR A 279 -10.65 12.92 -1.50
C THR A 279 -11.63 12.15 -2.38
N LEU A 280 -11.88 12.61 -3.61
CA LEU A 280 -12.71 11.83 -4.54
C LEU A 280 -12.02 10.49 -4.82
N SER A 281 -12.70 9.41 -4.46
CA SER A 281 -12.25 8.06 -4.76
C SER A 281 -12.27 7.83 -6.27
N GLN A 282 -11.42 6.92 -6.78
CA GLN A 282 -11.41 6.52 -8.19
C GLN A 282 -12.81 6.11 -8.69
N ALA A 283 -13.65 5.56 -7.81
CA ALA A 283 -15.04 5.23 -8.12
C ALA A 283 -15.90 6.47 -8.41
N GLN A 284 -15.69 7.58 -7.69
CA GLN A 284 -16.42 8.83 -7.94
C GLN A 284 -16.01 9.49 -9.25
N ASP A 285 -14.73 9.49 -9.62
CA ASP A 285 -14.29 10.02 -10.93
C ASP A 285 -14.86 9.23 -12.11
N ILE A 286 -15.05 7.91 -11.95
CA ILE A 286 -15.72 7.06 -12.94
C ILE A 286 -17.20 7.43 -13.04
N LEU A 287 -17.89 7.63 -11.91
CA LEU A 287 -19.30 8.05 -11.87
C LEU A 287 -19.50 9.45 -12.47
N ILE A 288 -18.57 10.37 -12.26
CA ILE A 288 -18.59 11.71 -12.89
C ILE A 288 -18.45 11.58 -14.41
N GLU A 289 -17.57 10.70 -14.90
CA GLU A 289 -17.43 10.48 -16.34
C GLU A 289 -18.69 9.83 -16.95
N GLU A 290 -19.30 8.88 -16.24
CA GLU A 290 -20.56 8.26 -16.62
C GLU A 290 -21.71 9.29 -16.70
N HIS A 291 -21.86 10.11 -15.66
CA HIS A 291 -22.82 11.22 -15.67
C HIS A 291 -22.59 12.17 -16.85
N ALA A 292 -21.33 12.55 -17.09
CA ALA A 292 -20.97 13.41 -18.21
C ALA A 292 -21.26 12.75 -19.58
N ALA A 293 -21.10 11.44 -19.71
CA ALA A 293 -21.43 10.70 -20.93
C ALA A 293 -22.93 10.73 -21.22
N TRP A 294 -23.76 10.50 -20.22
CA TRP A 294 -25.22 10.60 -20.34
C TRP A 294 -25.68 11.99 -20.78
N LEU A 295 -25.10 13.05 -20.20
CA LEU A 295 -25.42 14.43 -20.58
C LEU A 295 -25.02 14.75 -22.03
N ARG A 296 -23.83 14.32 -22.48
CA ARG A 296 -23.40 14.52 -23.87
C ARG A 296 -24.35 13.89 -24.88
N LEU A 297 -24.87 12.71 -24.57
CA LEU A 297 -25.82 12.00 -25.42
C LEU A 297 -27.17 12.73 -25.44
N ALA A 298 -27.64 13.20 -24.28
CA ALA A 298 -28.85 14.00 -24.17
C ALA A 298 -28.76 15.32 -24.96
N GLU A 299 -27.64 16.05 -24.87
CA GLU A 299 -27.39 17.29 -25.61
C GLU A 299 -27.40 17.04 -27.12
N THR A 300 -26.77 15.96 -27.59
CA THR A 300 -26.76 15.59 -29.02
C THR A 300 -28.17 15.33 -29.53
N CYS A 301 -28.99 14.61 -28.75
CA CYS A 301 -30.39 14.35 -29.07
C CYS A 301 -31.25 15.64 -29.02
N GLU A 302 -30.97 16.53 -28.08
CA GLU A 302 -31.67 17.82 -27.95
C GLU A 302 -31.46 18.71 -29.18
N GLU A 303 -30.26 18.73 -29.75
CA GLU A 303 -29.97 19.47 -31.00
C GLU A 303 -30.80 18.95 -32.18
N VAL A 304 -31.02 17.64 -32.29
CA VAL A 304 -31.95 17.06 -33.29
C VAL A 304 -33.38 17.54 -33.04
N VAL A 305 -33.84 17.51 -31.79
CA VAL A 305 -35.19 17.97 -31.41
C VAL A 305 -35.39 19.46 -31.71
N ARG A 306 -34.34 20.27 -31.59
CA ARG A 306 -34.32 21.70 -31.95
C ARG A 306 -34.25 21.97 -33.45
N GLY A 307 -34.05 20.93 -34.27
CA GLY A 307 -34.11 21.00 -35.73
C GLY A 307 -32.79 20.75 -36.45
N ASN A 308 -31.70 20.45 -35.75
CA ASN A 308 -30.43 20.08 -36.36
C ASN A 308 -30.36 18.57 -36.62
N GLN A 309 -30.93 18.13 -37.74
CA GLN A 309 -31.03 16.70 -38.11
C GLN A 309 -29.67 16.03 -38.33
N ASN A 310 -28.61 16.81 -38.56
CA ASN A 310 -27.27 16.30 -38.77
C ASN A 310 -26.46 16.15 -37.46
N ALA A 311 -27.02 16.52 -36.31
CA ALA A 311 -26.28 16.52 -35.04
C ALA A 311 -25.78 15.12 -34.63
N VAL A 312 -26.60 14.09 -34.84
CA VAL A 312 -26.24 12.69 -34.54
C VAL A 312 -25.12 12.21 -35.46
N GLN A 313 -25.24 12.44 -36.78
CA GLN A 313 -24.20 12.06 -37.74
C GLN A 313 -22.88 12.81 -37.47
N ALA A 314 -22.95 14.11 -37.21
CA ALA A 314 -21.77 14.93 -36.91
C ALA A 314 -21.06 14.47 -35.62
N ARG A 315 -21.82 14.00 -34.62
CA ARG A 315 -21.26 13.42 -33.40
C ARG A 315 -20.62 12.06 -33.66
N LEU A 316 -21.26 11.22 -34.46
CA LEU A 316 -20.72 9.93 -34.89
C LEU A 316 -19.39 10.10 -35.62
N ASP A 317 -19.34 11.03 -36.58
CA ASP A 317 -18.13 11.33 -37.36
C ASP A 317 -17.00 11.85 -36.46
N ALA A 318 -17.33 12.62 -35.42
CA ALA A 318 -16.35 13.08 -34.43
C ALA A 318 -15.81 11.94 -33.55
N LEU A 319 -16.63 10.96 -33.17
CA LEU A 319 -16.20 9.77 -32.42
C LEU A 319 -15.34 8.83 -33.29
N GLY A 320 -15.73 8.66 -34.55
CA GLY A 320 -15.11 7.80 -35.56
C GLY A 320 -14.08 8.49 -36.46
N ASP A 321 -14.12 8.16 -37.76
CA ASP A 321 -13.04 8.44 -38.74
C ASP A 321 -12.74 9.94 -38.96
N GLY A 322 -13.69 10.83 -38.69
CA GLY A 322 -13.56 12.27 -38.88
C GLY A 322 -12.86 12.99 -37.72
N GLY A 323 -13.02 12.52 -36.47
CA GLY A 323 -12.41 13.13 -35.28
C GLY A 323 -11.33 12.28 -34.59
N LYS A 324 -11.26 10.98 -34.88
CA LYS A 324 -10.31 10.01 -34.30
C LYS A 324 -10.25 10.00 -32.77
N LEU A 325 -11.31 10.46 -32.10
CA LEU A 325 -11.34 10.65 -30.66
C LEU A 325 -11.20 9.33 -29.89
N ILE A 326 -11.85 8.27 -30.37
CA ILE A 326 -11.70 6.91 -29.83
C ILE A 326 -10.25 6.43 -30.00
N GLN A 327 -9.70 6.51 -31.21
CA GLN A 327 -8.32 6.08 -31.49
C GLN A 327 -7.29 6.86 -30.67
N GLN A 328 -7.43 8.18 -30.56
CA GLN A 328 -6.54 9.03 -29.78
C GLN A 328 -6.58 8.68 -28.28
N THR A 329 -7.77 8.35 -27.76
CA THR A 329 -7.94 7.95 -26.36
C THR A 329 -7.33 6.57 -26.10
N THR A 330 -7.50 5.63 -27.02
CA THR A 330 -6.86 4.30 -27.01
C THR A 330 -5.34 4.40 -27.05
N ASP A 331 -4.78 5.19 -27.99
CA ASP A 331 -3.33 5.39 -28.12
C ASP A 331 -2.74 6.04 -26.86
N ARG A 332 -3.49 6.94 -26.23
CA ARG A 332 -3.09 7.60 -24.99
C ARG A 332 -3.08 6.61 -23.81
N LEU A 333 -4.06 5.72 -23.74
CA LEU A 333 -4.13 4.66 -22.74
C LEU A 333 -2.96 3.65 -22.90
N ASP A 334 -2.67 3.21 -24.13
CA ASP A 334 -1.57 2.26 -24.41
C ASP A 334 -0.20 2.88 -24.13
N LYS A 335 0.02 4.15 -24.53
CA LYS A 335 1.25 4.89 -24.20
C LYS A 335 1.43 5.04 -22.69
N LEU A 336 0.37 5.36 -21.95
CA LEU A 336 0.43 5.46 -20.50
C LEU A 336 0.82 4.12 -19.86
N GLN A 337 0.33 3.00 -20.37
CA GLN A 337 0.67 1.67 -19.86
C GLN A 337 2.12 1.27 -20.19
N LYS A 338 2.55 1.38 -21.46
CA LYS A 338 3.90 0.98 -21.90
C LYS A 338 5.02 1.82 -21.30
N HIS A 339 4.90 3.15 -21.32
CA HIS A 339 5.94 4.03 -20.75
C HIS A 339 6.10 3.85 -19.24
N THR A 340 5.04 3.44 -18.53
CA THR A 340 5.10 3.18 -17.09
C THR A 340 5.95 1.94 -16.80
N ILE A 341 5.81 0.87 -17.58
CA ILE A 341 6.52 -0.40 -17.40
C ILE A 341 8.01 -0.27 -17.76
N GLU A 342 8.32 0.33 -18.93
CA GLU A 342 9.71 0.49 -19.38
C GLU A 342 10.52 1.42 -18.48
N ARG A 343 9.88 2.50 -18.00
CA ARG A 343 10.50 3.43 -17.07
C ARG A 343 10.75 2.79 -15.70
N TYR A 344 9.84 1.93 -15.24
CA TYR A 344 9.99 1.18 -13.99
C TYR A 344 11.20 0.24 -14.02
N LEU A 345 11.36 -0.52 -15.11
CA LEU A 345 12.49 -1.42 -15.32
C LEU A 345 13.84 -0.69 -15.35
N ASN A 346 13.92 0.43 -16.07
CA ASN A 346 15.17 1.19 -16.19
C ASN A 346 15.56 1.91 -14.90
N ASP A 347 14.60 2.52 -14.20
CA ASP A 347 14.89 3.19 -12.92
C ASP A 347 15.37 2.16 -11.88
N TRP A 348 14.67 1.03 -11.72
CA TRP A 348 15.05 -0.06 -10.81
C TRP A 348 16.49 -0.54 -11.03
N GLN A 349 16.89 -0.75 -12.30
CA GLN A 349 18.23 -1.21 -12.66
C GLN A 349 19.33 -0.17 -12.37
N GLU A 350 19.09 1.11 -12.63
CA GLU A 350 20.16 2.12 -12.62
C GLU A 350 20.38 2.79 -11.26
N ARG A 351 19.31 3.07 -10.52
CA ARG A 351 19.36 3.92 -9.32
C ARG A 351 19.11 3.18 -8.00
N TRP A 352 18.37 2.08 -8.00
CA TRP A 352 17.69 1.59 -6.78
C TRP A 352 18.28 0.30 -6.25
N GLN A 353 18.96 -0.47 -7.10
CA GLN A 353 19.77 -1.61 -6.71
C GLN A 353 20.91 -1.27 -5.72
N LYS A 354 21.16 0.04 -5.48
CA LYS A 354 22.27 0.57 -4.68
C LYS A 354 21.87 1.12 -3.31
N TYR A 355 20.57 1.19 -2.99
CA TYR A 355 20.11 1.63 -1.66
C TYR A 355 19.91 0.42 -0.75
N GLU A 356 20.70 0.33 0.33
CA GLU A 356 20.40 -0.53 1.49
C GLU A 356 19.42 0.24 2.40
N PHE A 357 18.21 -0.31 2.60
CA PHE A 357 17.23 0.23 3.54
C PHE A 357 17.27 -0.59 4.83
N ASP A 358 17.32 0.10 5.97
CA ASP A 358 16.98 -0.49 7.27
C ASP A 358 15.46 -0.73 7.32
N GLU A 359 15.10 -2.00 7.53
CA GLU A 359 13.76 -2.61 7.65
C GLU A 359 12.62 -1.61 7.97
N SER A 360 11.66 -1.42 7.05
CA SER A 360 10.57 -0.45 7.23
C SER A 360 9.16 -1.00 6.88
N PRO A 361 8.26 -1.21 7.85
CA PRO A 361 6.94 -1.84 7.64
C PRO A 361 6.03 -1.08 6.64
N LEU A 362 5.07 -1.75 5.97
CA LEU A 362 4.12 -1.19 4.97
C LEU A 362 3.39 0.09 5.44
N LEU A 363 3.47 1.21 4.70
CA LEU A 363 2.77 2.46 5.06
C LEU A 363 1.24 2.38 4.79
N LEU A 364 0.44 2.56 5.84
CA LEU A 364 -1.01 2.55 5.77
C LEU A 364 -1.60 3.96 5.61
N VAL A 365 -1.28 4.85 6.55
CA VAL A 365 -1.83 6.20 6.65
C VAL A 365 -0.70 7.19 6.85
N ARG A 366 -0.66 8.25 6.05
CA ARG A 366 0.21 9.40 6.28
C ARG A 366 -0.51 10.49 7.05
N ASP A 367 0.28 11.25 7.80
CA ASP A 367 -0.20 12.45 8.50
C ASP A 367 -1.45 12.16 9.35
N ALA A 368 -1.48 10.99 9.99
CA ALA A 368 -2.59 10.50 10.79
C ALA A 368 -2.89 11.44 11.96
N PRO A 369 -4.18 11.76 12.21
CA PRO A 369 -4.55 12.66 13.28
C PRO A 369 -4.29 12.01 14.64
N ARG A 370 -3.98 12.84 15.64
CA ARG A 370 -3.52 12.38 16.96
C ARG A 370 -4.51 11.44 17.65
N ASN A 371 -5.81 11.69 17.52
CA ASN A 371 -6.87 10.85 18.09
C ASN A 371 -6.85 9.41 17.52
N VAL A 372 -6.57 9.25 16.22
CA VAL A 372 -6.43 7.92 15.59
C VAL A 372 -5.21 7.19 16.15
N VAL A 373 -4.08 7.88 16.29
CA VAL A 373 -2.85 7.29 16.86
C VAL A 373 -3.04 6.85 18.31
N GLU A 374 -3.76 7.65 19.11
CA GLU A 374 -4.09 7.30 20.49
C GLU A 374 -4.98 6.05 20.55
N LEU A 375 -5.99 5.96 19.68
CA LEU A 375 -6.83 4.76 19.57
C LEU A 375 -6.02 3.53 19.14
N LEU A 376 -5.09 3.66 18.20
CA LEU A 376 -4.21 2.56 17.79
C LEU A 376 -3.32 2.09 18.93
N LYS A 377 -2.74 3.02 19.70
CA LYS A 377 -1.90 2.67 20.85
C LYS A 377 -2.67 1.97 21.97
N VAL A 378 -3.91 2.40 22.23
CA VAL A 378 -4.79 1.76 23.23
C VAL A 378 -5.19 0.36 22.79
N ASN A 379 -5.34 0.13 21.48
CA ASN A 379 -5.73 -1.16 20.90
C ASN A 379 -4.53 -1.98 20.37
N ALA A 380 -3.30 -1.64 20.75
CA ALA A 380 -2.09 -2.27 20.21
C ALA A 380 -2.07 -3.80 20.41
N ASP A 381 -2.59 -4.28 21.55
CA ASP A 381 -2.71 -5.71 21.86
C ASP A 381 -3.61 -6.47 20.87
N LEU A 382 -4.56 -5.77 20.25
CA LEU A 382 -5.52 -6.32 19.30
C LEU A 382 -5.12 -6.09 17.83
N LEU A 383 -4.04 -5.34 17.60
CA LEU A 383 -3.54 -4.92 16.29
C LEU A 383 -2.03 -5.17 16.20
N PRO A 384 -1.61 -6.45 16.15
CA PRO A 384 -0.19 -6.79 16.09
C PRO A 384 0.43 -6.23 14.81
N GLY A 385 1.67 -5.76 14.90
CA GLY A 385 2.39 -5.20 13.76
C GLY A 385 2.01 -3.78 13.36
N VAL A 386 1.03 -3.14 14.00
CA VAL A 386 0.74 -1.72 13.73
C VAL A 386 1.76 -0.84 14.45
N VAL A 387 2.54 -0.08 13.67
CA VAL A 387 3.59 0.80 14.19
C VAL A 387 3.27 2.24 13.82
N CYS A 388 3.21 3.11 14.83
CA CYS A 388 3.06 4.55 14.62
C CYS A 388 4.44 5.22 14.73
N LYS A 389 4.98 5.75 13.63
CA LYS A 389 6.22 6.55 13.68
C LYS A 389 5.86 8.04 13.61
N ARG A 390 6.47 8.84 14.48
CA ARG A 390 6.33 10.29 14.45
C ARG A 390 7.30 10.84 13.41
N ARG A 391 6.83 11.77 12.58
CA ARG A 391 7.64 12.46 11.57
C ARG A 391 7.41 13.97 11.68
N ALA A 392 8.41 14.76 11.31
CA ALA A 392 8.23 16.19 11.06
C ALA A 392 7.58 16.39 9.68
N SER A 393 6.43 17.05 9.61
CA SER A 393 5.82 17.48 8.34
C SER A 393 5.76 18.99 8.25
N ARG A 394 5.91 19.52 7.03
CA ARG A 394 5.82 20.95 6.79
C ARG A 394 4.40 21.30 6.39
N ARG A 395 3.71 22.05 7.25
CA ARG A 395 2.39 22.59 6.93
C ARG A 395 2.54 23.97 6.33
N TYR A 396 1.82 24.20 5.24
CA TYR A 396 1.77 25.48 4.53
C TYR A 396 0.37 26.09 4.69
N THR A 397 0.24 27.09 5.55
CA THR A 397 -1.05 27.67 5.96
C THR A 397 -1.83 28.26 4.77
N HIS A 398 -1.11 28.89 3.83
CA HIS A 398 -1.66 29.53 2.65
C HIS A 398 -1.26 28.80 1.36
N SER A 399 -1.14 27.47 1.40
CA SER A 399 -0.65 26.64 0.28
C SER A 399 -1.35 26.95 -1.04
N ARG A 400 -2.67 27.14 -1.02
CA ARG A 400 -3.50 27.44 -2.20
C ARG A 400 -3.17 28.81 -2.83
N GLU A 401 -2.92 29.81 -2.00
CA GLU A 401 -2.64 31.19 -2.42
C GLU A 401 -1.17 31.37 -2.80
N LEU A 402 -0.25 30.60 -2.21
CA LEU A 402 1.21 30.78 -2.36
C LEU A 402 1.90 29.66 -3.15
N ALA A 403 1.17 28.68 -3.71
CA ALA A 403 1.74 27.58 -4.51
C ALA A 403 2.66 28.06 -5.65
N HIS A 404 2.36 29.23 -6.23
CA HIS A 404 3.14 29.84 -7.31
C HIS A 404 4.38 30.62 -6.81
N VAL A 405 4.40 31.05 -5.55
CA VAL A 405 5.49 31.84 -4.94
C VAL A 405 6.52 30.93 -4.27
N ILE A 406 6.06 29.86 -3.62
CA ILE A 406 6.92 28.90 -2.90
C ILE A 406 7.64 27.96 -3.89
N GLY A 407 7.25 27.99 -5.16
CA GLY A 407 7.61 26.99 -6.16
C GLY A 407 6.75 25.76 -5.93
N GLY A 408 6.02 25.33 -6.95
CA GLY A 408 5.42 24.01 -6.93
C GLY A 408 6.54 23.01 -6.71
N VAL A 409 6.46 22.22 -5.63
CA VAL A 409 7.26 21.00 -5.47
C VAL A 409 6.71 19.98 -6.46
N GLY A 410 6.88 20.27 -7.75
CA GLY A 410 6.62 19.39 -8.87
C GLY A 410 7.96 18.90 -9.41
N LEU A 411 7.96 17.71 -10.01
CA LEU A 411 9.13 17.18 -10.71
C LEU A 411 9.67 18.23 -11.69
N PRO A 412 10.98 18.53 -11.70
CA PRO A 412 11.56 19.47 -12.64
C PRO A 412 11.24 19.01 -14.08
N ASP A 413 10.93 19.98 -14.92
CA ASP A 413 10.72 19.76 -16.34
C ASP A 413 11.95 19.05 -16.93
N PRO A 414 11.81 17.84 -17.52
CA PRO A 414 12.94 17.11 -18.07
C PRO A 414 13.71 17.91 -19.14
N ALA A 415 13.07 18.86 -19.81
CA ALA A 415 13.73 19.73 -20.78
C ALA A 415 14.75 20.72 -20.16
N ARG A 416 14.73 20.92 -18.83
CA ARG A 416 15.65 21.83 -18.12
C ARG A 416 16.83 21.14 -17.45
N LEU A 417 16.88 19.80 -17.41
CA LEU A 417 17.97 19.06 -16.77
C LEU A 417 19.27 19.02 -17.58
N GLU A 418 19.21 19.27 -18.89
CA GLU A 418 20.38 19.18 -19.78
C GLU A 418 21.22 20.47 -19.86
N GLN A 419 20.85 21.52 -19.12
CA GLN A 419 21.53 22.83 -19.16
C GLN A 419 22.27 23.20 -17.86
N VAL A 420 22.55 22.24 -16.97
CA VAL A 420 23.36 22.46 -15.76
C VAL A 420 24.68 21.71 -15.83
#